data_AF-A0A7W8VCW9-F1
#
_entry.id   AF-A0A7W8VCW9-F1
#
_cell.length_a   1.000
_cell.length_b   1.000
_cell.length_c   1.000
_cell.angle_alpha   90.00
_cell.angle_beta   90.00
_cell.angle_gamma   90.00
#
_symmetry.space_group_name_H-M   'P 1'
#
loop_
_entity.id
_entity.type
_entity.pdbx_description
1 polymer ?
#
loop_
_entity_poly.entity_id
_entity_poly.type
_entity_poly.pdbx_seq_one_letter_code
_entity_poly.pdbx_strand_id
1 'polypeptide(L)' 'MEADEDRRRVAAHIEWQKQGAWTVLWGAYTRRYWAFARWPLPPGGAVVSAPDPDALYAEMRHTEREHGYLQWRHGNRR' A
#
# COMPACT_ATOMS: atom_id res chain seq x y z
N MET A 1 18.12 -12.22 10.41
CA MET A 1 17.63 -10.96 11.01
C MET A 1 17.78 -9.79 10.04
N GLU A 2 18.90 -9.70 9.31
CA GLU A 2 19.18 -8.64 8.32
C GLU A 2 18.15 -8.52 7.18
N ALA A 3 17.65 -9.64 6.66
CA ALA A 3 16.63 -9.65 5.60
C ALA A 3 15.29 -9.02 6.02
N ASP A 4 14.95 -9.01 7.31
CA ASP A 4 13.66 -8.53 7.79
C ASP A 4 13.64 -6.99 7.93
N GLU A 5 14.80 -6.42 8.23
CA GLU A 5 14.99 -4.97 8.34
C GLU A 5 15.01 -4.32 6.95
N ASP A 6 15.63 -4.97 5.97
CA ASP A 6 15.60 -4.55 4.57
C ASP A 6 14.15 -4.52 4.03
N ARG A 7 13.36 -5.54 4.34
CA ARG A 7 11.94 -5.62 3.97
C ARG A 7 11.10 -4.52 4.64
N ARG A 8 11.39 -4.16 5.88
CA ARG A 8 10.74 -3.00 6.55
C ARG A 8 11.12 -1.67 5.90
N ARG A 9 12.37 -1.48 5.48
CA ARG A 9 12.79 -0.28 4.74
C ARG A 9 12.09 -0.19 3.40
N VAL A 10 11.94 -1.30 2.68
CA VAL A 10 11.15 -1.37 1.45
C VAL A 10 9.70 -0.98 1.71
N ALA A 11 9.06 -1.52 2.76
CA ALA A 11 7.70 -1.14 3.14
C ALA A 11 7.56 0.37 3.40
N ALA A 12 8.47 0.97 4.18
CA ALA A 12 8.49 2.40 4.45
C ALA A 12 8.71 3.24 3.18
N HIS A 13 9.56 2.76 2.26
CA HIS A 13 9.79 3.42 0.98
C HIS A 13 8.53 3.43 0.11
N ILE A 14 7.76 2.33 0.08
CA ILE A 14 6.50 2.23 -0.65
C ILE A 14 5.45 3.20 -0.07
N GLU A 15 5.33 3.27 1.26
CA GLU A 15 4.44 4.22 1.94
C GLU A 15 4.81 5.68 1.60
N TRP A 16 6.09 6.02 1.65
CA TRP A 16 6.59 7.35 1.29
C TRP A 16 6.30 7.69 -0.18
N GLN A 17 6.60 6.78 -1.11
CA GLN A 17 6.37 7.00 -2.54
C GLN A 17 4.89 7.23 -2.84
N LYS A 18 4.01 6.52 -2.14
CA LYS A 18 2.57 6.68 -2.30
C LYS A 18 2.05 7.96 -1.66
N GLN A 19 2.82 8.69 -0.85
CA GLN A 19 2.42 9.95 -0.18
C GLN A 19 1.40 9.75 0.98
N GLY A 20 1.57 8.70 1.79
CA GLY A 20 0.84 8.49 3.06
C GLY A 20 -0.63 8.01 2.97
N ALA A 21 -1.29 8.29 1.86
CA ALA A 21 -1.89 7.29 1.01
C ALA A 21 -2.25 5.87 1.49
N TRP A 22 -1.22 5.05 1.63
CA TRP A 22 -1.25 3.63 1.82
C TRP A 22 -0.32 3.40 2.98
N THR A 23 -0.81 2.77 4.05
CA THR A 23 0.06 2.34 5.13
C THR A 23 0.55 0.94 4.86
N VAL A 24 1.88 0.79 4.78
CA VAL A 24 2.52 -0.48 4.39
C VAL A 24 3.31 -1.05 5.55
N LEU A 25 3.08 -2.33 5.85
CA LEU A 25 3.67 -3.05 6.98
C LEU A 25 4.25 -4.38 6.51
N TRP A 26 5.43 -4.73 7.01
CA TRP A 26 6.01 -6.07 6.83
C TRP A 26 5.66 -6.96 8.02
N GLY A 27 4.95 -8.05 7.77
CA GLY A 27 4.67 -9.07 8.76
C GLY A 27 5.80 -10.09 8.80
N ALA A 28 6.74 -9.95 9.74
CA ALA A 28 7.87 -10.88 9.91
C ALA A 28 7.42 -12.34 10.10
N TYR A 29 6.33 -12.55 10.82
CA TYR A 29 5.75 -13.88 11.08
C TYR A 29 5.10 -14.48 9.83
N THR A 30 4.34 -13.68 9.07
CA THR A 30 3.64 -14.13 7.86
C THR A 30 4.53 -14.09 6.61
N ARG A 31 5.71 -13.47 6.71
CA ARG A 31 6.64 -13.16 5.62
C ARG A 31 5.93 -12.49 4.43
N ARG A 32 5.02 -11.57 4.73
CA ARG A 32 4.20 -10.85 3.74
C ARG A 32 4.13 -9.37 4.06
N TYR A 33 4.04 -8.57 3.00
CA TYR A 33 3.65 -7.18 3.06
C TYR A 33 2.15 -7.05 3.16
N TRP A 34 1.73 -6.06 3.93
CA TRP A 34 0.35 -5.64 4.12
C TRP A 34 0.27 -4.17 3.76
N ALA A 35 -0.72 -3.79 2.97
CA ALA A 35 -0.97 -2.41 2.65
C ALA A 35 -2.43 -2.04 2.85
N PHE A 36 -2.64 -0.96 3.59
CA PHE A 36 -3.94 -0.46 4.00
C PHE A 36 -4.19 0.88 3.33
N ALA A 37 -5.29 1.01 2.59
CA ALA A 37 -5.66 2.28 1.95
C ALA A 37 -6.14 3.30 3.00
N ARG A 38 -5.61 4.53 2.92
CA ARG A 38 -5.93 5.67 3.81
C ARG A 38 -6.52 6.89 3.09
N TRP A 39 -6.47 6.95 1.76
CA TRP A 39 -7.23 7.90 0.93
C TRP A 39 -8.75 7.66 1.12
N PRO A 40 -9.66 8.62 0.83
CA PRO A 40 -11.00 8.65 1.43
C PRO A 40 -11.62 7.28 1.31
N LEU A 41 -11.77 6.68 2.50
CA LEU A 41 -11.93 5.25 2.63
C LEU A 41 -13.09 4.83 1.74
N PRO A 42 -12.86 3.98 0.72
CA PRO A 42 -13.97 3.37 0.02
C PRO A 42 -14.84 2.66 1.07
N PRO A 43 -16.18 2.62 0.91
CA PRO A 43 -17.05 1.95 1.86
C PRO A 43 -16.59 0.49 2.01
N GLY A 44 -16.08 0.14 3.20
CA GLY A 44 -15.51 -1.18 3.52
C GLY A 44 -13.99 -1.19 3.77
N GLY A 45 -13.27 -0.13 3.40
CA GLY A 45 -11.81 -0.09 3.48
C GLY A 45 -11.16 -1.01 2.45
N ALA A 46 -9.92 -0.71 2.07
CA ALA A 46 -9.16 -1.54 1.14
C ALA A 46 -7.87 -2.02 1.80
N VAL A 47 -7.67 -3.33 1.83
CA VAL A 47 -6.45 -3.98 2.32
C VAL A 47 -5.95 -4.94 1.25
N VAL A 48 -4.66 -4.86 0.95
CA VAL A 48 -3.97 -5.79 0.06
C VAL A 48 -2.80 -6.42 0.79
N SER A 49 -2.48 -7.67 0.48
CA SER A 49 -1.34 -8.37 1.06
C SER A 49 -0.61 -9.17 0.00
N ALA A 50 0.73 -9.15 0.03
CA ALA A 50 1.54 -9.87 -0.94
C ALA A 50 2.90 -10.29 -0.34
N PRO A 51 3.47 -11.43 -0.72
CA PRO A 51 4.80 -11.86 -0.26
C PRO A 51 5.93 -11.00 -0.82
N ASP A 52 5.73 -10.41 -2.00
CA ASP A 52 6.74 -9.67 -2.75
C ASP A 52 6.33 -8.21 -2.96
N PRO A 53 7.30 -7.27 -3.00
CA PRO A 53 7.01 -5.86 -3.18
C PRO A 53 6.38 -5.59 -4.56
N ASP A 54 6.84 -6.28 -5.61
CA ASP A 54 6.30 -6.10 -6.97
C ASP A 54 4.83 -6.54 -7.06
N ALA A 55 4.51 -7.70 -6.46
CA ALA A 55 3.14 -8.17 -6.32
C ALA A 55 2.29 -7.20 -5.48
N LEU A 56 2.84 -6.65 -4.39
CA LEU A 56 2.15 -5.63 -3.60
C LEU A 56 1.84 -4.38 -4.44
N TYR A 57 2.77 -3.93 -5.28
CA TYR A 57 2.54 -2.80 -6.17
C TYR A 57 1.45 -3.08 -7.21
N ALA A 58 1.43 -4.29 -7.78
CA ALA A 58 0.40 -4.70 -8.72
C ALA A 58 -1.00 -4.65 -8.08
N GLU A 59 -1.13 -5.22 -6.87
CA GLU A 59 -2.38 -5.22 -6.10
C GLU A 59 -2.80 -3.81 -5.70
N MET A 60 -1.89 -3.00 -5.16
CA MET A 60 -2.17 -1.58 -4.88
C MET A 60 -2.70 -0.86 -6.11
N ARG A 61 -2.08 -1.06 -7.28
CA ARG A 61 -2.49 -0.42 -8.53
C ARG A 61 -3.80 -0.96 -9.08
N HIS A 62 -4.15 -2.20 -8.77
CA HIS A 62 -5.46 -2.79 -9.07
C HIS A 62 -6.53 -2.12 -8.22
N THR A 63 -6.33 -2.10 -6.90
CA THR A 63 -7.26 -1.48 -5.94
C THR A 63 -7.40 0.03 -6.16
N GLU A 64 -6.33 0.74 -6.51
CA GLU A 64 -6.38 2.15 -6.91
C GLU A 64 -7.30 2.38 -8.13
N ARG A 65 -7.31 1.44 -9.09
CA ARG A 65 -8.19 1.50 -10.26
C ARG A 65 -9.63 1.17 -9.92
N GLU A 66 -9.87 0.14 -9.12
CA GLU A 66 -11.23 -0.28 -8.72
C GLU A 66 -11.94 0.78 -7.89
N HIS A 67 -11.23 1.45 -6.98
CA HIS A 67 -11.82 2.44 -6.06
C HIS A 67 -11.67 3.89 -6.53
N GLY A 68 -11.28 4.13 -7.79
CA GLY A 68 -11.25 5.47 -8.36
C GLY A 68 -10.25 6.42 -7.67
N TYR A 69 -9.13 5.90 -7.16
CA TYR A 69 -8.11 6.66 -6.44
C TYR A 69 -7.59 7.89 -7.21
N LEU A 70 -7.43 7.76 -8.54
CA LEU A 70 -7.06 8.89 -9.41
C LEU A 70 -8.13 9.99 -9.41
N GLN A 71 -9.41 9.62 -9.35
CA GLN A 71 -10.51 10.57 -9.32
C GLN A 71 -10.50 11.40 -8.03
N TRP A 72 -10.17 10.78 -6.89
CA TRP A 72 -9.93 11.52 -5.65
C TRP A 72 -8.69 12.42 -5.72
N ARG A 73 -7.55 11.90 -6.21
CA ARG A 73 -6.29 12.66 -6.27
C ARG A 73 -6.40 13.91 -7.15
N HIS A 74 -7.20 13.83 -8.23
CA HIS A 74 -7.48 14.96 -9.11
C HIS A 74 -8.61 15.86 -8.60
N GLY A 75 -9.57 15.33 -7.83
CA GLY A 75 -10.70 16.09 -7.27
C GLY A 75 -10.34 16.95 -6.05
N ASN A 76 -9.33 16.57 -5.26
CA ASN A 76 -8.92 17.29 -4.04
C ASN A 76 -8.00 18.50 -4.28
N ARG A 77 -7.98 19.04 -5.51
CA ARG A 77 -7.14 20.18 -5.93
C ARG A 77 -7.97 21.45 -6.21
N ARG A 78 -9.07 21.63 -5.48
CA ARG A 78 -9.89 22.85 -5.49
C ARG A 78 -9.95 23.45 -4.10
#